data_AF-A0A3C0GPU5-F1
#
_entry.id   AF-A0A3C0GPU5-F1
#
_cell.length_a   1.000
_cell.length_b   1.000
_cell.length_c   1.000
_cell.angle_alpha   90.00
_cell.angle_beta   90.00
_cell.angle_gamma   90.00
#
_symmetry.space_group_name_H-M   'P 1'
#
loop_
_entity.id
_entity.type
_entity.pdbx_description
1 polymer ?
#
loop_
_entity_poly.entity_id
_entity_poly.type
_entity_poly.pdbx_seq_one_letter_code
_entity_poly.pdbx_strand_id
1 'polypeptide(L)'
;MEQDFYRGRLAQRHGLEVLVPGADDRAQVHRIIYEELVQGQVLEASRAVYQGVMQRLVDRGAQAIILGCTEIMLLVGDGDATVPLFDTAALHAQAAARHLLTPR
;
A
#
# COMPACT_ATOMS: atom_id res chain seq x y z
N MET A 1 -8.23 4.91 0.15
CA MET A 1 -8.09 4.78 -1.32
C MET A 1 -8.98 5.76 -2.09
N GLU A 2 -10.23 6.00 -1.67
CA GLU A 2 -11.21 6.75 -2.47
C GLU A 2 -11.18 8.27 -2.26
N GLN A 3 -10.76 8.71 -1.07
CA GLN A 3 -10.69 10.12 -0.73
C GLN A 3 -9.41 10.78 -1.27
N ASP A 4 -9.49 12.09 -1.51
CA ASP A 4 -8.43 12.85 -2.18
C ASP A 4 -7.22 13.20 -1.30
N PHE A 5 -7.34 13.19 0.03
CA PHE A 5 -6.30 13.74 0.90
C PHE A 5 -4.90 13.12 0.71
N TYR A 6 -4.84 11.82 0.37
CA TYR A 6 -3.58 11.10 0.16
C TYR A 6 -3.17 11.13 -1.32
N ARG A 7 -4.04 10.65 -2.22
CA ARG A 7 -3.77 10.61 -3.66
C ARG A 7 -3.56 11.99 -4.27
N GLY A 8 -4.38 12.96 -3.86
CA GLY A 8 -4.31 14.34 -4.31
C GLY A 8 -3.03 15.01 -3.85
N ARG A 9 -2.55 14.73 -2.63
CA ARG A 9 -1.24 15.23 -2.17
C ARG A 9 -0.09 14.67 -3.01
N LEU A 10 -0.10 13.36 -3.31
CA LEU A 10 0.92 12.74 -4.17
C LEU A 10 0.93 13.34 -5.58
N ALA A 11 -0.25 13.51 -6.18
CA ALA A 11 -0.37 14.12 -7.51
C ALA A 11 0.06 15.59 -7.51
N GLN A 12 -0.51 16.41 -6.62
CA GLN A 12 -0.31 17.86 -6.65
C GLN A 12 1.10 18.29 -6.21
N ARG A 13 1.67 17.62 -5.20
CA ARG A 13 2.97 18.01 -4.63
C ARG A 13 4.15 17.30 -5.26
N HIS A 14 3.95 16.09 -5.79
CA HIS A 14 5.03 15.25 -6.29
C HIS A 14 4.86 14.85 -7.77
N GLY A 15 3.79 15.27 -8.44
CA GLY A 15 3.57 14.97 -9.86
C GLY A 15 3.31 13.50 -10.15
N LEU A 16 2.91 12.71 -9.14
CA LEU A 16 2.69 11.28 -9.28
C LEU A 16 1.29 10.98 -9.82
N GLU A 17 1.22 10.14 -10.84
CA GLU A 17 -0.04 9.49 -11.22
C GLU A 17 -0.36 8.37 -10.21
N VAL A 18 -1.57 8.40 -9.64
CA VAL A 18 -2.00 7.44 -8.61
C VAL A 18 -3.12 6.57 -9.14
N LEU A 19 -2.79 5.30 -9.43
CA LEU A 19 -3.78 4.28 -9.75
C LEU A 19 -4.39 3.71 -8.47
N VAL A 20 -5.69 3.45 -8.50
CA VAL A 20 -6.41 2.72 -7.45
C VAL A 20 -7.05 1.45 -8.03
N PRO A 21 -7.24 0.39 -7.22
CA PRO A 21 -7.94 -0.81 -7.65
C PRO A 21 -9.39 -0.53 -8.09
N GLY A 22 -9.98 -1.45 -8.85
CA GLY A 22 -11.41 -1.44 -9.17
C GLY A 22 -12.30 -1.56 -7.93
N ALA A 23 -13.61 -1.33 -8.06
CA ALA A 23 -14.52 -1.30 -6.89
C ALA A 23 -14.52 -2.62 -6.10
N ASP A 24 -14.62 -3.75 -6.80
CA ASP A 24 -14.62 -5.08 -6.16
C ASP A 24 -13.29 -5.39 -5.46
N ASP A 25 -12.17 -5.02 -6.10
CA ASP A 25 -10.84 -5.16 -5.52
C ASP A 25 -10.69 -4.31 -4.26
N ARG A 26 -11.18 -3.06 -4.27
CA ARG A 26 -11.15 -2.20 -3.08
C ARG A 26 -12.02 -2.77 -1.96
N ALA A 27 -13.17 -3.35 -2.27
CA ALA A 27 -14.03 -3.99 -1.29
C ALA A 27 -13.33 -5.21 -0.66
N GLN A 28 -12.66 -6.05 -1.46
CA GLN A 28 -11.90 -7.18 -0.94
C GLN A 28 -10.71 -6.75 -0.10
N VAL A 29 -9.92 -5.77 -0.56
CA VAL A 29 -8.81 -5.19 0.20
C VAL A 29 -9.32 -4.64 1.54
N HIS A 30 -10.42 -3.88 1.54
CA HIS A 30 -11.01 -3.34 2.77
C HIS A 30 -11.47 -4.45 3.73
N ARG A 31 -12.17 -5.47 3.21
CA ARG A 31 -12.62 -6.63 3.99
C ARG A 31 -11.44 -7.34 4.65
N ILE A 32 -10.40 -7.67 3.89
CA ILE A 32 -9.19 -8.34 4.41
C ILE A 32 -8.53 -7.51 5.51
N ILE A 33 -8.39 -6.19 5.33
CA ILE A 33 -7.78 -5.33 6.35
C ILE A 33 -8.56 -5.42 7.66
N TYR A 34 -9.87 -5.21 7.64
CA TYR A 34 -10.65 -5.07 8.87
C TYR A 34 -11.09 -6.39 9.51
N GLU A 35 -11.44 -7.39 8.70
CA GLU A 35 -11.94 -8.67 9.18
C GLU A 35 -10.82 -9.65 9.51
N GLU A 36 -9.62 -9.47 8.93
CA GLU A 36 -8.52 -10.42 9.09
C GLU A 36 -7.28 -9.75 9.72
N LEU A 37 -6.67 -8.77 9.04
CA LEU A 37 -5.37 -8.23 9.47
C LEU A 37 -5.46 -7.46 10.80
N VAL A 38 -6.50 -6.65 11.00
CA VAL A 38 -6.77 -5.97 12.28
C VAL A 38 -7.04 -6.96 13.41
N GLN A 39 -7.52 -8.16 13.10
CA GLN A 39 -7.72 -9.25 14.06
C GLN A 39 -6.47 -10.13 14.25
N GLY A 40 -5.34 -9.78 13.62
CA GLY A 40 -4.10 -10.54 13.68
C GLY A 40 -4.10 -11.82 12.85
N GLN A 41 -5.06 -11.99 11.92
CA GLN A 41 -5.15 -13.15 11.05
C GLN A 41 -4.43 -12.89 9.73
N VAL A 42 -3.39 -13.68 9.45
CA VAL A 42 -2.63 -13.61 8.20
C VAL A 42 -2.93 -14.87 7.40
N LEU A 43 -3.67 -14.72 6.30
CA LEU A 43 -4.17 -15.85 5.49
C LEU A 43 -3.54 -15.86 4.10
N GLU A 44 -3.06 -17.02 3.66
CA GLU A 44 -2.48 -17.19 2.32
C GLU A 44 -3.50 -16.95 1.20
N ALA A 45 -4.78 -17.26 1.43
CA ALA A 45 -5.84 -16.92 0.48
C ALA A 45 -5.93 -15.40 0.26
N SER A 46 -5.78 -14.61 1.33
CA SER A 46 -5.82 -13.16 1.27
C SER A 46 -4.55 -12.57 0.67
N ARG A 47 -3.39 -13.19 0.90
CA ARG A 47 -2.15 -12.88 0.17
C ARG A 47 -2.36 -13.04 -1.33
N ALA A 48 -2.94 -14.16 -1.78
CA ALA A 48 -3.22 -14.40 -3.19
C ALA A 48 -4.18 -13.35 -3.79
N VAL A 49 -5.19 -12.90 -3.03
CA VAL A 49 -6.06 -11.78 -3.44
C VAL A 49 -5.24 -10.50 -3.61
N TYR A 50 -4.39 -10.14 -2.64
CA TYR A 50 -3.52 -8.96 -2.73
C TYR A 50 -2.56 -9.03 -3.92
N GLN A 51 -1.90 -10.16 -4.14
CA GLN A 51 -1.02 -10.39 -5.30
C GLN A 51 -1.77 -10.15 -6.61
N GLY A 52 -3.00 -10.67 -6.74
CA GLY A 52 -3.85 -10.44 -7.91
C GLY A 52 -4.22 -8.97 -8.11
N VAL A 53 -4.57 -8.25 -7.03
CA VAL A 53 -4.88 -6.81 -7.09
C VAL A 53 -3.65 -6.01 -7.52
N MET A 54 -2.48 -6.31 -6.94
CA MET A 54 -1.22 -5.65 -7.30
C MET A 54 -0.85 -5.93 -8.76
N GLN A 55 -0.99 -7.16 -9.23
CA GLN A 55 -0.72 -7.51 -10.62
C GLN A 55 -1.63 -6.72 -11.58
N ARG A 56 -2.94 -6.61 -11.29
CA ARG A 56 -3.86 -5.81 -12.10
C ARG A 56 -3.50 -4.32 -12.14
N LEU A 57 -2.90 -3.78 -11.08
CA LEU A 57 -2.38 -2.41 -11.08
C LEU A 57 -1.11 -2.29 -11.93
N VAL A 58 -0.20 -3.26 -11.83
CA VAL A 58 1.02 -3.33 -12.64
C VAL A 58 0.69 -3.44 -14.13
N ASP A 59 -0.27 -4.29 -14.49
CA ASP A 59 -0.75 -4.44 -15.88
C ASP A 59 -1.34 -3.14 -16.45
N ARG A 60 -1.80 -2.25 -15.58
CA ARG A 60 -2.28 -0.89 -15.92
C ARG A 60 -1.18 0.17 -15.93
N GLY A 61 0.08 -0.22 -15.74
CA GLY A 61 1.25 0.66 -15.79
C GLY A 61 1.76 1.12 -14.43
N ALA A 62 1.29 0.58 -13.29
CA ALA A 62 1.87 0.90 -12.00
C ALA A 62 3.34 0.44 -11.94
N GLN A 63 4.24 1.39 -11.66
CA GLN A 63 5.68 1.13 -11.56
C GLN A 63 6.14 0.82 -10.12
N ALA A 64 5.22 0.98 -9.17
CA ALA A 64 5.41 0.79 -7.74
C ALA A 64 4.06 0.65 -7.05
N ILE A 65 4.01 -0.01 -5.90
CA ILE A 65 2.81 -0.14 -5.06
C ILE A 65 3.08 0.50 -3.69
N ILE A 66 2.17 1.35 -3.25
CA ILE A 66 2.19 1.94 -1.90
C ILE A 66 1.38 1.04 -0.97
N LEU A 67 2.00 0.53 0.10
CA LEU A 67 1.29 -0.14 1.19
C LEU A 67 0.70 0.94 2.11
N GLY A 68 -0.48 1.43 1.72
CA GLY A 68 -1.11 2.62 2.28
C GLY A 68 -1.84 2.42 3.62
N CYS A 69 -1.85 1.21 4.16
CA CYS A 69 -2.36 0.88 5.48
C CYS A 69 -1.28 0.10 6.22
N THR A 70 -1.04 0.40 7.48
CA THR A 70 0.08 -0.14 8.27
C THR A 70 0.02 -1.65 8.46
N GLU A 71 -1.17 -2.25 8.35
CA GLU A 71 -1.41 -3.68 8.50
C GLU A 71 -1.02 -4.46 7.23
N ILE A 72 -0.98 -3.82 6.06
CA ILE A 72 -0.75 -4.51 4.78
C ILE A 72 0.64 -5.13 4.74
N MET A 73 1.64 -4.49 5.36
CA MET A 73 3.01 -5.01 5.44
C MET A 73 3.11 -6.32 6.24
N LEU A 74 2.10 -6.64 7.07
CA LEU A 74 2.03 -7.92 7.79
C LEU A 74 1.60 -9.06 6.87
N LEU A 75 0.90 -8.73 5.77
CA LEU A 75 0.39 -9.69 4.81
C LEU A 75 1.32 -9.84 3.62
N VAL A 76 1.81 -8.77 3.00
CA VAL A 76 2.61 -8.83 1.77
C VAL A 76 3.98 -8.16 1.93
N GLY A 77 4.97 -8.66 1.20
CA GLY A 77 6.34 -8.14 1.21
C GLY A 77 7.12 -8.39 -0.07
N ASP A 78 8.45 -8.33 0.03
CA ASP A 78 9.34 -8.55 -1.10
C ASP A 78 9.10 -9.93 -1.74
N GLY A 79 8.82 -9.95 -3.04
CA GLY A 79 8.47 -11.16 -3.79
C GLY A 79 6.97 -11.35 -4.05
N ASP A 80 6.09 -10.61 -3.37
CA ASP A 80 4.63 -10.65 -3.62
C ASP A 80 4.20 -9.74 -4.78
N ALA A 81 5.11 -8.92 -5.32
CA ALA A 81 4.87 -8.09 -6.49
C ALA A 81 6.10 -8.04 -7.40
N THR A 82 5.87 -7.79 -8.69
CA THR A 82 6.93 -7.63 -9.70
C THR A 82 7.52 -6.23 -9.74
N VAL A 83 6.97 -5.30 -8.95
CA VAL A 83 7.41 -3.92 -8.83
C VAL A 83 7.69 -3.58 -7.35
N PRO A 84 8.51 -2.54 -7.07
CA PRO A 84 8.82 -2.19 -5.69
C PRO A 84 7.59 -1.89 -4.84
N LEU A 85 7.61 -2.40 -3.60
CA LEU A 85 6.63 -2.10 -2.57
C LEU A 85 7.16 -0.99 -1.65
N PHE A 86 6.32 -0.01 -1.35
CA PHE A 86 6.63 1.09 -0.45
C PHE A 86 5.79 0.97 0.82
N ASP A 87 6.39 0.38 1.86
CA ASP A 87 5.83 0.38 3.21
C ASP A 87 5.84 1.80 3.79
N THR A 88 4.65 2.40 3.85
CA THR A 88 4.50 3.76 4.35
C THR A 88 4.80 3.88 5.85
N ALA A 89 4.58 2.82 6.63
CA ALA A 89 4.85 2.81 8.06
C ALA A 89 6.37 2.89 8.30
N ALA A 90 7.13 1.98 7.69
CA ALA A 90 8.58 1.95 7.80
C ALA A 90 9.22 3.22 7.25
N LEU A 91 8.80 3.69 6.07
CA LEU A 91 9.32 4.93 5.47
C LEU A 91 9.06 6.15 6.36
N HIS A 92 7.88 6.22 6.96
CA HIS A 92 7.53 7.32 7.86
C HIS A 92 8.35 7.27 9.15
N ALA A 93 8.51 6.09 9.77
CA ALA A 93 9.33 5.92 10.96
C ALA A 93 10.80 6.32 10.71
N GLN A 94 11.36 5.91 9.57
CA GLN A 94 12.71 6.31 9.18
C GLN A 94 12.81 7.83 8.93
N ALA A 95 11.81 8.44 8.29
CA ALA A 95 11.77 9.88 8.08
C ALA A 95 11.69 10.65 9.40
N ALA A 96 10.90 10.16 10.36
CA ALA A 96 10.82 10.72 11.70
C ALA A 96 12.16 10.64 12.44
N ALA A 97 12.84 9.49 12.40
CA ALA A 97 14.17 9.33 12.98
C ALA A 97 15.19 10.29 12.36
N ARG A 98 15.23 10.40 11.03
CA ARG A 98 16.10 11.37 10.33
C ARG A 98 15.80 12.81 10.74
N HIS A 99 14.53 13.19 10.84
CA HIS A 99 14.14 14.54 11.24
C HIS A 99 14.64 14.89 12.64
N LEU A 100 14.56 13.96 13.59
CA LEU A 100 15.03 14.17 14.96
C LEU A 100 16.56 14.22 15.08
N LEU A 101 17.27 13.51 14.21
CA LEU A 101 18.73 13.39 14.25
C LEU A 101 19.47 14.42 13.36
N THR A 102 18.76 15.20 12.54
CA THR A 102 19.39 16.21 11.68
C THR A 102 19.80 17.42 12.53
N PRO A 103 21.10 17.80 12.56
CA PRO A 103 21.55 19.01 13.24
C PRO A 103 20.84 20.24 12.68
N ARG A 104 20.45 21.16 13.55
CA ARG A 104 19.81 22.43 13.18
C ARG A 104 20.83 23.47 12.74
#